data_AF-A0A8S9XAY5-F1
#
_entry.id   AF-A0A8S9XAY5-F1
#
_cell.length_a   1.000
_cell.length_b   1.000
_cell.length_c   1.000
_cell.angle_alpha   90.00
_cell.angle_beta   90.00
_cell.angle_gamma   90.00
#
_symmetry.space_group_name_H-M   'P 1'
#
loop_
_entity.id
_entity.type
_entity.pdbx_description
1 polymer ?
#
loop_
_entity_poly.entity_id
_entity_poly.type
_entity_poly.pdbx_seq_one_letter_code
_entity_poly.pdbx_strand_id
1 'polypeptide(L)'
;MWRLAVTTLVILSLLDVAYLKRFGICELALDLADEKYHVPLSQIPTWVCMAMYLSGLDTSHNYTGIFGLFGIPGQYWCGQCDITCDKLTNDDLSEDVACAQLIYNRYNSENRSGFKAWAATT
;
A
#
# COMPACT_ATOMS: atom_id res chain seq x y z
N MET A 1 9.27 39.70 -11.44
CA MET A 1 9.81 38.45 -12.03
C MET A 1 10.18 37.44 -10.93
N TRP A 2 11.12 37.73 -10.03
CA TRP A 2 11.52 36.82 -8.94
C TRP A 2 10.35 36.42 -8.01
N ARG A 3 9.51 37.37 -7.59
CA ARG A 3 8.36 37.08 -6.72
C ARG A 3 7.39 36.08 -7.35
N LEU A 4 7.11 36.23 -8.65
CA LEU A 4 6.25 35.31 -9.39
C LEU A 4 6.87 33.92 -9.52
N ALA A 5 8.19 33.85 -9.79
CA ALA A 5 8.93 32.61 -9.88
C ALA A 5 8.97 31.84 -8.54
N VAL A 6 9.17 32.55 -7.43
CA VAL A 6 9.13 31.96 -6.08
C VAL A 6 7.73 31.46 -5.75
N THR A 7 6.69 32.25 -6.04
CA THR A 7 5.31 31.80 -5.79
C THR A 7 4.94 30.59 -6.64
N THR A 8 5.37 30.51 -7.91
CA THR A 8 5.12 29.34 -8.76
C THR A 8 5.86 28.09 -8.27
N LEU A 9 7.10 28.23 -7.77
CA LEU A 9 7.88 27.12 -7.20
C LEU A 9 7.25 26.58 -5.92
N VAL A 10 6.78 27.46 -5.03
CA VAL A 10 6.10 27.08 -3.78
C VAL A 10 4.77 26.38 -4.07
N ILE A 11 3.98 26.86 -5.04
CA ILE A 11 2.73 26.21 -5.45
C ILE A 11 2.99 24.83 -6.05
N LEU A 12 4.04 24.67 -6.88
CA LEU A 12 4.39 23.37 -7.44
C LEU A 12 4.79 22.34 -6.37
N SER A 13 5.47 22.78 -5.30
CA SER A 13 5.85 21.89 -4.19
C SER A 13 4.71 21.49 -3.27
N LEU A 14 3.55 22.16 -3.35
CA LEU A 14 2.35 21.87 -2.54
C LEU A 14 1.33 20.98 -3.27
N LEU A 15 1.59 20.62 -4.52
CA LEU A 15 0.78 19.64 -5.23
C LEU A 15 1.16 18.24 -4.72
N ASP A 16 0.45 17.76 -3.70
CA ASP A 16 0.40 16.33 -3.41
C ASP A 16 -0.28 15.67 -4.60
N VAL A 17 0.52 15.11 -5.50
CA VAL A 17 -0.02 14.43 -6.67
C VAL A 17 -0.52 13.07 -6.22
N ALA A 18 -1.81 12.99 -5.90
CA ALA A 18 -2.53 11.72 -5.82
C ALA A 18 -2.70 11.21 -7.26
N TYR A 19 -1.72 10.43 -7.71
CA TYR A 19 -1.85 9.67 -8.93
C TYR A 19 -2.81 8.50 -8.66
N LEU A 20 -3.62 8.15 -9.66
CA LEU A 20 -4.56 7.03 -9.63
C LEU A 20 -3.91 5.84 -10.35
N LYS A 21 -2.89 5.21 -9.74
CA LYS A 21 -2.23 4.08 -10.39
C LYS A 21 -3.03 2.79 -10.27
N ARG A 22 -3.11 2.10 -11.40
CA ARG A 22 -3.52 0.70 -11.46
C ARG A 22 -2.38 -0.11 -12.04
N PHE A 23 -1.83 -1.02 -11.23
CA PHE A 23 -0.72 -1.85 -11.63
C PHE A 23 -1.11 -2.92 -12.66
N GLY A 24 -0.16 -3.28 -13.53
CA GLY A 24 -0.17 -4.58 -14.19
C GLY A 24 0.30 -5.70 -13.24
N ILE A 25 -0.12 -6.95 -13.49
CA ILE A 25 0.28 -8.12 -12.67
C ILE A 25 1.81 -8.26 -12.60
N CYS A 26 2.48 -8.26 -13.75
CA CYS A 26 3.93 -8.38 -13.81
C CYS A 26 4.64 -7.12 -13.29
N GLU A 27 4.05 -5.94 -13.49
CA GLU A 27 4.60 -4.68 -12.98
C GLU A 27 4.64 -4.72 -11.45
N LEU A 28 3.53 -5.08 -10.79
CA LEU A 28 3.50 -5.22 -9.34
C LEU A 28 4.47 -6.31 -8.84
N ALA A 29 4.55 -7.45 -9.54
CA ALA A 29 5.47 -8.51 -9.15
C ALA A 29 6.94 -8.06 -9.21
N LEU A 30 7.32 -7.30 -10.23
CA LEU A 30 8.66 -6.74 -10.38
C LEU A 30 8.94 -5.65 -9.35
N ASP A 31 7.98 -4.76 -9.11
CA ASP A 31 8.10 -3.73 -8.07
C ASP A 31 8.31 -4.38 -6.70
N LEU A 32 7.50 -5.36 -6.31
CA LEU A 32 7.65 -6.07 -5.03
C LEU A 32 8.95 -6.88 -4.94
N ALA A 33 9.58 -7.23 -6.05
CA ALA A 33 10.87 -7.89 -6.07
C ALA A 33 12.06 -6.92 -5.85
N ASP A 34 11.81 -5.60 -5.87
CA ASP A 34 12.81 -4.60 -5.53
C ASP A 34 13.27 -4.75 -4.07
N GLU A 35 14.58 -4.68 -3.84
CA GLU A 35 15.18 -4.87 -2.53
C GLU A 35 14.66 -3.88 -1.48
N LYS A 36 14.21 -2.68 -1.89
CA LYS A 36 13.70 -1.65 -0.98
C LYS A 36 12.47 -2.10 -0.18
N TYR A 37 11.67 -3.03 -0.71
CA TYR A 37 10.46 -3.52 -0.06
C TYR A 37 10.68 -4.77 0.81
N HIS A 38 11.85 -5.42 0.69
CA HIS A 38 12.20 -6.61 1.46
C HIS A 38 11.14 -7.73 1.45
N VAL A 39 10.36 -7.86 0.36
CA VAL A 39 9.36 -8.94 0.23
C VAL A 39 10.05 -10.24 -0.16
N PRO A 40 9.86 -11.34 0.60
CA PRO A 40 10.40 -12.63 0.20
C PRO A 40 9.87 -13.05 -1.18
N LEU A 41 10.77 -13.43 -2.09
CA LEU A 41 10.39 -13.83 -3.47
C LEU A 41 9.30 -14.91 -3.50
N SER A 42 9.28 -15.81 -2.52
CA SER A 42 8.27 -16.87 -2.40
C SER A 42 6.87 -16.36 -2.04
N GLN A 43 6.75 -15.16 -1.47
CA GLN A 43 5.48 -14.53 -1.10
C GLN A 43 4.89 -13.65 -2.19
N ILE A 44 5.70 -13.14 -3.12
CA ILE A 44 5.27 -12.21 -4.17
C ILE A 44 4.05 -12.72 -4.95
N PRO A 45 3.98 -13.99 -5.42
CA PRO A 45 2.82 -14.47 -6.14
C PRO A 45 1.51 -14.37 -5.33
N THR A 46 1.59 -14.59 -4.02
CA THR A 46 0.43 -14.47 -3.13
C THR A 46 0.02 -13.02 -2.92
N TRP A 47 0.96 -12.11 -2.68
CA TRP A 47 0.68 -10.68 -2.56
C TRP A 47 0.03 -10.10 -3.82
N VAL A 48 0.55 -10.47 -4.99
CA VAL A 48 -0.02 -10.04 -6.28
C VAL A 48 -1.45 -10.58 -6.45
N CYS A 49 -1.68 -11.87 -6.16
CA CYS A 49 -3.02 -12.47 -6.22
C CYS A 49 -4.01 -11.76 -5.27
N MET A 50 -3.57 -11.43 -4.06
CA MET A 50 -4.38 -10.70 -3.09
C MET A 50 -4.71 -9.29 -3.57
N ALA A 51 -3.73 -8.55 -4.09
CA ALA A 51 -3.96 -7.23 -4.66
C ALA A 51 -4.96 -7.28 -5.83
N MET A 52 -4.87 -8.29 -6.69
CA MET A 52 -5.86 -8.49 -7.76
C MET A 52 -7.28 -8.69 -7.21
N TYR A 53 -7.43 -9.50 -6.15
CA TYR A 53 -8.74 -9.82 -5.61
C TYR A 53 -9.35 -8.70 -4.75
N LEU A 54 -8.52 -8.05 -3.93
CA LEU A 54 -8.97 -7.09 -2.93
C LEU A 54 -9.21 -5.69 -3.52
N SER A 55 -8.33 -5.24 -4.42
CA SER A 55 -8.37 -3.88 -4.96
C SER A 55 -8.50 -3.83 -6.49
N GLY A 56 -8.33 -4.95 -7.17
CA GLY A 56 -8.21 -4.97 -8.63
C GLY A 56 -6.91 -4.33 -9.12
N LEU A 57 -5.86 -4.36 -8.30
CA LEU A 57 -4.56 -3.71 -8.55
C LEU A 57 -4.60 -2.16 -8.51
N ASP A 58 -5.63 -1.57 -7.91
CA ASP A 58 -5.81 -0.12 -7.81
C ASP A 58 -5.19 0.41 -6.51
N THR A 59 -4.19 1.29 -6.60
CA THR A 59 -3.56 1.89 -5.41
C THR A 59 -4.51 2.80 -4.66
N SER A 60 -5.46 3.43 -5.35
CA SER A 60 -6.42 4.36 -4.76
C SER A 60 -7.63 3.69 -4.11
N HIS A 61 -7.65 2.34 -4.08
CA HIS A 61 -8.81 1.58 -3.60
C HIS A 61 -9.20 2.01 -2.18
N ASN A 62 -10.45 2.43 -2.02
CA ASN A 62 -11.02 2.74 -0.72
C ASN A 62 -12.50 2.35 -0.72
N TYR A 63 -12.79 1.23 -0.07
CA TYR A 63 -14.15 0.73 0.03
C TYR A 63 -14.50 0.42 1.48
N THR A 64 -15.46 1.16 2.05
CA THR A 64 -15.98 0.92 3.41
C THR A 64 -14.87 0.91 4.48
N GLY A 65 -13.83 1.74 4.32
CA GLY A 65 -12.71 1.79 5.27
C GLY A 65 -11.66 0.68 5.11
N ILE A 66 -11.70 -0.05 4.00
CA ILE A 66 -10.62 -0.92 3.52
C ILE A 66 -9.82 -0.15 2.47
N PHE A 67 -8.52 0.03 2.71
CA PHE A 67 -7.67 0.94 1.96
C PHE A 67 -6.58 0.21 1.17
N GLY A 68 -6.27 0.77 0.01
CA GLY A 68 -5.05 0.53 -0.73
C GLY A 68 -4.99 -0.80 -1.45
N LEU A 69 -3.81 -1.02 -2.02
CA LEU A 69 -3.54 -2.14 -2.91
C LEU A 69 -3.76 -3.49 -2.23
N PHE A 70 -3.42 -3.59 -0.94
CA PHE A 70 -3.52 -4.81 -0.13
C PHE A 70 -4.78 -4.88 0.74
N GLY A 71 -5.78 -4.01 0.55
CA GLY A 71 -7.07 -4.11 1.25
C GLY A 71 -6.93 -4.11 2.79
N ILE A 72 -6.32 -3.06 3.33
CA ILE A 72 -6.02 -2.93 4.77
C ILE A 72 -7.18 -2.23 5.51
N PRO A 73 -7.78 -2.84 6.56
CA PRO A 73 -8.80 -2.19 7.38
C PRO A 73 -8.26 -1.02 8.21
N GLY A 74 -8.63 0.21 7.84
CA GLY A 74 -8.01 1.41 8.40
C GLY A 74 -8.35 1.70 9.87
N GLN A 75 -9.52 1.26 10.34
CA GLN A 75 -9.98 1.51 11.72
C GLN A 75 -9.00 0.99 12.78
N TYR A 76 -8.29 -0.10 12.47
CA TYR A 76 -7.33 -0.72 13.39
C TYR A 76 -5.90 -0.59 12.89
N TRP A 77 -5.64 -0.83 11.59
CA TRP A 77 -4.28 -1.02 11.13
C TRP A 77 -3.50 0.25 10.85
N CYS A 78 -4.12 1.35 10.39
CA CYS A 78 -3.36 2.59 10.13
C CYS A 78 -2.65 3.08 11.41
N GLY A 79 -3.35 3.10 12.55
CA GLY A 79 -2.74 3.46 13.82
C GLY A 79 -1.71 2.43 14.34
N GLN A 80 -1.88 1.14 14.06
CA GLN A 80 -0.89 0.11 14.42
C GLN A 80 0.36 0.15 13.52
N CYS A 81 0.21 0.67 12.30
CA CYS A 81 1.30 0.89 11.34
C CYS A 81 1.94 2.28 11.48
N ASP A 82 1.49 3.11 12.43
CA ASP A 82 1.96 4.49 12.66
C ASP A 82 1.85 5.39 11.43
N ILE A 83 0.76 5.25 10.68
CA ILE A 83 0.47 6.02 9.45
C ILE A 83 -0.95 6.59 9.47
N THR A 84 -1.16 7.64 8.68
CA THR A 84 -2.50 8.06 8.27
C THR A 84 -2.98 7.22 7.09
N CYS A 85 -4.28 6.90 7.01
CA CYS A 85 -4.76 5.94 5.99
C CYS A 85 -4.65 6.43 4.54
N ASP A 86 -4.49 7.74 4.30
CA ASP A 86 -4.19 8.29 2.97
C ASP A 86 -2.83 7.81 2.42
N LYS A 87 -1.92 7.39 3.30
CA LYS A 87 -0.65 6.76 2.90
C LYS A 87 -0.82 5.42 2.20
N LEU A 88 -1.96 4.78 2.39
CA LEU A 88 -2.29 3.52 1.71
C LEU A 88 -3.01 3.74 0.37
N THR A 89 -3.37 4.98 0.02
CA THR A 89 -4.17 5.26 -1.19
C THR A 89 -3.44 6.17 -2.18
N ASN A 90 -2.11 6.11 -2.19
CA ASN A 90 -1.27 6.83 -3.14
C ASN A 90 -0.40 5.82 -3.93
N ASP A 91 0.41 6.32 -4.85
CA ASP A 91 1.20 5.47 -5.77
C ASP A 91 2.49 4.89 -5.19
N ASP A 92 2.96 5.43 -4.06
CA ASP A 92 4.13 4.91 -3.35
C ASP A 92 3.71 3.73 -2.47
N LEU A 93 4.22 2.54 -2.78
CA LEU A 93 3.88 1.31 -2.05
C LEU A 93 4.70 1.13 -0.76
N SER A 94 5.55 2.08 -0.38
CA SER A 94 6.45 1.95 0.76
C SER A 94 5.68 1.67 2.06
N GLU A 95 4.69 2.49 2.39
CA GLU A 95 3.83 2.31 3.56
C GLU A 95 2.87 1.12 3.41
N ASP A 96 2.33 0.89 2.20
CA ASP A 96 1.47 -0.27 1.89
C ASP A 96 2.16 -1.59 2.20
N VAL A 97 3.36 -1.79 1.66
CA VAL A 97 4.11 -3.04 1.81
C VAL A 97 4.58 -3.20 3.26
N ALA A 98 5.09 -2.14 3.88
CA ALA A 98 5.53 -2.18 5.27
C ALA A 98 4.38 -2.57 6.22
N CYS A 99 3.20 -1.96 6.04
CA CYS A 99 2.03 -2.26 6.87
C CYS A 99 1.50 -3.69 6.60
N ALA A 100 1.44 -4.14 5.34
CA ALA A 100 1.04 -5.49 4.99
C ALA A 100 2.00 -6.55 5.58
N GLN A 101 3.31 -6.32 5.53
CA GLN A 101 4.31 -7.21 6.15
C GLN A 101 4.17 -7.26 7.68
N LEU A 102 3.90 -6.11 8.33
CA LEU A 102 3.63 -6.06 9.76
C LEU A 102 2.42 -6.94 10.14
N ILE A 103 1.32 -6.80 9.39
CA ILE A 103 0.10 -7.61 9.59
C ILE A 103 0.42 -9.10 9.42
N TYR A 104 1.09 -9.45 8.32
CA TYR A 104 1.50 -10.84 8.03
C TYR A 104 2.33 -11.42 9.16
N ASN A 105 3.37 -10.69 9.62
CA ASN A 105 4.27 -11.15 10.66
C ASN A 105 3.57 -11.32 12.02
N ARG A 106 2.67 -10.39 12.37
CA ARG A 106 1.87 -10.48 13.60
C ARG A 106 1.01 -11.74 13.60
N TYR A 107 0.27 -12.01 12.53
CA TYR A 107 -0.53 -13.24 12.42
C TYR A 107 0.33 -14.51 12.37
N ASN A 108 1.48 -14.46 11.71
CA ASN A 108 2.40 -15.60 11.66
C ASN A 108 2.96 -15.95 13.04
N SER A 109 3.25 -14.95 13.87
CA SER A 109 3.75 -15.15 15.23
C SER A 109 2.73 -15.81 16.17
N GLU A 110 1.44 -15.73 15.86
CA GLU A 110 0.35 -16.34 16.63
C GLU A 110 0.08 -17.83 16.25
N ASN A 111 1.04 -18.51 15.61
CA ASN A 111 0.89 -19.87 15.03
C ASN A 111 -0.25 -19.98 14.00
N ARG A 112 -0.58 -18.88 13.31
CA ARG A 112 -1.52 -18.86 12.18
C ARG A 112 -0.73 -18.65 10.89
N SER A 113 -1.31 -19.00 9.74
CA SER A 113 -0.70 -18.59 8.46
C SER A 113 -0.86 -17.07 8.31
N GLY A 114 0.22 -16.32 8.09
CA GLY A 114 0.19 -14.85 8.06
C GLY A 114 -0.84 -14.26 7.08
N PHE A 115 -1.03 -14.91 5.92
CA PHE A 115 -2.05 -14.50 4.93
C PHE A 115 -3.50 -14.69 5.40
N LYS A 116 -3.75 -15.47 6.46
CA LYS A 116 -5.09 -15.60 7.04
C LYS A 116 -5.58 -14.31 7.71
N ALA A 117 -4.71 -13.33 7.92
CA ALA A 117 -5.13 -12.02 8.43
C ALA A 117 -6.25 -11.41 7.58
N TRP A 118 -6.15 -11.53 6.25
CA TRP A 118 -7.12 -11.00 5.30
C TRP A 118 -8.43 -11.78 5.22
N ALA A 119 -8.46 -13.04 5.68
CA ALA A 119 -9.70 -13.81 5.81
C ALA A 119 -10.42 -13.56 7.15
N ALA A 120 -9.71 -13.03 8.16
CA ALA A 120 -10.28 -12.71 9.46
C ALA A 120 -10.98 -11.34 9.49
N THR A 121 -10.72 -10.51 8.48
CA THR A 121 -11.26 -9.14 8.34
C THR A 121 -12.32 -9.00 7.25
N THR A 122 -12.71 -10.11 6.60
CA THR A 122 -13.83 -10.20 5.63
C THR A 122 -15.07 -10.84 6.24
#